data_AF-A0A397DPB9-F1
#
_entry.id   AF-A0A397DPB9-F1
#
_cell.length_a   1.000
_cell.length_b   1.000
_cell.length_c   1.000
_cell.angle_alpha   90.00
_cell.angle_beta   90.00
_cell.angle_gamma   90.00
#
_symmetry.space_group_name_H-M   'P 1'
#
loop_
_entity.id
_entity.type
_entity.pdbx_description
1 polymer ?
#
loop_
_entity_poly.entity_id
_entity_poly.type
_entity_poly.pdbx_seq_one_letter_code
_entity_poly.pdbx_strand_id
1 'polypeptide(L)'
;MVTAKRQQQRYTNRDRKALLARFHASGCVNEKQFSRDNNVKYQTWQGWRKKEQQITSSKRHGRKATLGGQGRKPMIPFAADLLYYMRERRSNNKYVRVFHLMQWIRRHKNDWLVAYIAAKKSEEVGFESLRCLLLRF
;
A
#
# COMPACT_ATOMS: atom_id res chain seq x y z
N MET A 1 1.99 -37.42 -10.92
CA MET A 1 0.69 -36.75 -11.13
C MET A 1 0.92 -35.24 -11.20
N VAL A 2 0.77 -34.62 -12.36
CA VAL A 2 0.91 -33.17 -12.52
C VAL A 2 -0.41 -32.53 -12.07
N THR A 3 -0.42 -31.86 -10.93
CA THR A 3 -1.58 -31.08 -10.47
C THR A 3 -1.78 -29.90 -11.43
N ALA A 4 -2.90 -29.92 -12.18
CA ALA A 4 -3.26 -28.83 -13.07
C ALA A 4 -3.31 -27.50 -12.31
N LYS A 5 -2.65 -26.47 -12.86
CA LYS A 5 -2.55 -25.14 -12.24
C LYS A 5 -3.97 -24.57 -12.09
N ARG A 6 -4.43 -24.39 -10.86
CA ARG A 6 -5.78 -23.89 -10.55
C ARG A 6 -5.98 -22.51 -11.19
N GLN A 7 -6.80 -22.44 -12.25
CA GLN A 7 -7.15 -21.16 -12.86
C GLN A 7 -7.81 -20.24 -11.82
N GLN A 8 -7.22 -19.07 -11.63
CA GLN A 8 -7.76 -18.05 -10.72
C GLN A 8 -8.75 -17.19 -11.49
N GLN A 9 -10.01 -17.23 -11.06
CA GLN A 9 -11.05 -16.37 -11.63
C GLN A 9 -10.80 -14.92 -11.22
N ARG A 10 -10.73 -14.04 -12.22
CA ARG A 10 -10.50 -12.62 -12.03
C ARG A 10 -11.84 -11.91 -11.89
N TYR A 11 -12.00 -11.16 -10.81
CA TYR A 11 -13.19 -10.33 -10.57
C TYR A 11 -12.84 -8.85 -10.65
N THR A 12 -13.64 -8.10 -11.40
CA THR A 12 -13.53 -6.65 -11.50
C THR A 12 -14.27 -5.97 -10.34
N ASN A 13 -14.00 -4.68 -10.11
CA ASN A 13 -14.74 -3.92 -9.11
C ASN A 13 -16.23 -3.82 -9.44
N ARG A 14 -16.60 -3.83 -10.74
CA ARG A 14 -17.99 -3.89 -11.16
C ARG A 14 -18.67 -5.17 -10.68
N ASP A 15 -18.02 -6.32 -10.90
CA ASP A 15 -18.57 -7.64 -10.51
C ASP A 15 -18.75 -7.71 -9.00
N ARG A 16 -17.74 -7.25 -8.24
CA ARG A 16 -17.80 -7.21 -6.77
C ARG A 16 -18.96 -6.35 -6.28
N LYS A 17 -19.12 -5.14 -6.82
CA LYS A 17 -20.21 -4.22 -6.44
C LYS A 17 -21.58 -4.81 -6.78
N ALA A 18 -21.73 -5.40 -7.96
CA ALA A 18 -22.99 -6.01 -8.39
C ALA A 18 -23.38 -7.18 -7.47
N LEU A 19 -22.43 -8.05 -7.10
CA LEU A 19 -22.69 -9.17 -6.21
C LEU A 19 -23.01 -8.73 -4.78
N LEU A 20 -22.30 -7.72 -4.25
CA LEU A 20 -22.63 -7.14 -2.94
C LEU A 20 -24.02 -6.51 -2.95
N ALA A 21 -24.38 -5.75 -3.98
CA ALA A 21 -25.72 -5.18 -4.11
C ALA A 21 -26.81 -6.25 -4.20
N ARG A 22 -26.58 -7.32 -4.98
CA ARG A 22 -27.49 -8.48 -5.06
C ARG A 22 -27.66 -9.18 -3.73
N PHE A 23 -26.59 -9.34 -2.97
CA PHE A 23 -26.65 -9.93 -1.63
C PHE A 23 -27.56 -9.11 -0.71
N HIS A 24 -27.37 -7.79 -0.64
CA HIS A 24 -28.23 -6.89 0.15
C HIS A 24 -29.69 -6.92 -0.31
N ALA A 25 -29.92 -6.89 -1.63
CA ALA A 25 -31.27 -6.95 -2.19
C ALA A 25 -31.97 -8.30 -1.95
N SER A 26 -31.21 -9.39 -1.88
CA SER A 26 -31.76 -10.73 -1.67
C SER A 26 -32.20 -11.00 -0.23
N GLY A 27 -31.73 -10.21 0.75
CA GLY A 27 -31.98 -10.47 2.17
C GLY A 27 -31.41 -11.81 2.66
N CYS A 28 -30.53 -12.45 1.88
CA CYS A 28 -30.03 -13.79 2.17
C CYS A 28 -29.14 -13.78 3.42
N VAL A 29 -29.54 -14.52 4.46
CA VAL A 29 -28.74 -14.65 5.69
C VAL A 29 -27.58 -15.64 5.50
N ASN A 30 -27.70 -16.57 4.54
CA ASN A 30 -26.72 -17.63 4.33
C ASN A 30 -25.68 -17.26 3.24
N GLU A 31 -24.58 -16.65 3.67
CA GLU A 31 -23.48 -16.25 2.79
C GLU A 31 -22.83 -17.45 2.04
N LYS A 32 -22.81 -18.65 2.63
CA LYS A 32 -22.24 -19.85 1.97
C LYS A 32 -23.10 -20.27 0.78
N GLN A 33 -24.42 -20.23 0.94
CA GLN A 33 -25.35 -20.57 -0.11
C GLN A 33 -25.29 -19.52 -1.23
N PHE A 34 -25.35 -18.23 -0.87
CA PHE A 34 -25.21 -17.15 -1.85
C PHE A 34 -23.93 -17.26 -2.68
N SER A 35 -22.80 -17.61 -2.04
CA SER A 35 -21.53 -17.80 -2.73
C SER A 35 -21.56 -18.96 -3.72
N ARG A 36 -22.23 -20.08 -3.37
CA ARG A 36 -22.41 -21.23 -4.26
C ARG A 36 -23.28 -20.87 -5.46
N ASP A 37 -24.41 -20.21 -5.22
CA ASP A 37 -25.37 -19.84 -6.27
C ASP A 37 -24.77 -18.85 -7.28
N ASN A 38 -23.87 -17.98 -6.82
CA ASN A 38 -23.20 -16.99 -7.67
C ASN A 38 -21.84 -17.48 -8.22
N ASN A 39 -21.51 -18.77 -8.04
CA ASN A 39 -20.25 -19.38 -8.47
C ASN A 39 -19.00 -18.61 -7.99
N VAL A 40 -19.06 -18.07 -6.77
CA VAL A 40 -17.92 -17.42 -6.10
C VAL A 40 -17.37 -18.38 -5.05
N LYS A 41 -16.04 -18.45 -4.91
CA LYS A 41 -15.44 -19.21 -3.81
C LYS A 41 -15.74 -18.50 -2.50
N TYR A 42 -16.24 -19.26 -1.51
CA TYR A 42 -16.65 -18.70 -0.22
C TYR A 42 -15.55 -17.85 0.47
N GLN A 43 -14.29 -18.29 0.42
CA GLN A 43 -13.16 -17.51 0.95
C GLN A 43 -12.98 -16.16 0.26
N THR A 44 -13.21 -16.10 -1.06
CA THR A 44 -13.16 -14.86 -1.84
C THR A 44 -14.29 -13.93 -1.43
N TRP A 45 -15.51 -14.47 -1.30
CA TRP A 45 -16.69 -13.73 -0.83
C TRP A 45 -16.48 -13.13 0.56
N GLN A 46 -16.02 -13.93 1.52
CA GLN A 46 -15.68 -13.47 2.88
C GLN A 46 -14.63 -12.36 2.87
N GLY A 47 -13.62 -12.46 2.00
CA GLY A 47 -12.62 -11.41 1.82
C GLY A 47 -13.22 -10.09 1.32
N TRP A 48 -14.26 -10.15 0.49
CA TRP A 48 -14.99 -8.95 0.03
C TRP A 48 -15.92 -8.41 1.11
N ARG A 49 -16.63 -9.25 1.86
CA ARG A 49 -17.47 -8.83 2.99
C ARG A 49 -16.66 -8.02 4.03
N LYS A 50 -15.46 -8.49 4.39
CA LYS A 50 -14.52 -7.76 5.27
C LYS A 50 -14.09 -6.39 4.74
N LYS A 51 -14.13 -6.18 3.43
CA LYS A 51 -13.71 -4.94 2.75
C LYS A 51 -14.87 -4.25 2.03
N GLU A 52 -16.11 -4.58 2.40
CA GLU A 52 -17.31 -4.18 1.67
C GLU A 52 -17.41 -2.66 1.53
N GLN A 53 -17.25 -1.94 2.65
CA GLN A 53 -17.26 -0.48 2.65
C GLN A 53 -16.21 0.10 1.69
N GLN A 54 -15.00 -0.46 1.63
CA GLN A 54 -13.94 -0.01 0.72
C GLN A 54 -14.26 -0.32 -0.74
N ILE A 55 -14.87 -1.47 -1.02
CA ILE A 55 -15.28 -1.87 -2.38
C ILE A 55 -16.40 -0.94 -2.86
N THR A 56 -17.43 -0.73 -2.05
CA THR A 56 -18.62 0.06 -2.39
C THR A 56 -18.27 1.55 -2.55
N SER A 57 -17.50 2.12 -1.62
CA SER A 57 -17.04 3.52 -1.67
C SER A 57 -15.99 3.82 -2.75
N SER A 58 -15.36 2.80 -3.34
CA SER A 58 -14.31 3.01 -4.33
C SER A 58 -14.84 3.75 -5.56
N LYS A 59 -14.27 4.93 -5.84
CA LYS A 59 -14.52 5.73 -7.05
C LYS A 59 -13.75 5.24 -8.28
N ARG A 60 -12.97 4.15 -8.15
CA ARG A 60 -12.18 3.58 -9.25
C ARG A 60 -13.09 3.03 -10.35
N HIS A 61 -12.61 3.12 -11.59
CA HIS A 61 -13.31 2.58 -12.75
C HIS A 61 -13.63 1.07 -12.59
N GLY A 62 -14.89 0.69 -12.84
CA GLY A 62 -15.41 -0.65 -12.55
C GLY A 62 -14.69 -1.81 -13.24
N ARG A 63 -14.13 -1.60 -14.44
CA ARG A 63 -13.33 -2.61 -15.17
C ARG A 63 -12.00 -2.98 -14.49
N LYS A 64 -11.51 -2.18 -13.53
CA LYS A 64 -10.26 -2.48 -12.81
C LYS A 64 -10.51 -3.53 -11.73
N ALA A 65 -9.54 -4.42 -11.53
CA ALA A 65 -9.60 -5.47 -10.51
C ALA A 65 -9.06 -5.01 -9.14
N THR A 66 -8.36 -3.88 -9.11
CA THR A 66 -7.74 -3.32 -7.91
C THR A 66 -8.53 -2.11 -7.40
N LEU A 67 -8.57 -1.94 -6.09
CA LEU A 67 -9.18 -0.76 -5.45
C LEU A 67 -8.27 0.48 -5.50
N GLY A 68 -7.07 0.37 -6.08
CA GLY A 68 -6.04 1.41 -6.02
C GLY A 68 -5.37 1.47 -4.65
N GLY A 69 -4.51 2.48 -4.44
CA GLY A 69 -3.80 2.66 -3.15
C GLY A 69 -2.72 1.62 -2.86
N GLN A 70 -2.51 0.67 -3.77
CA GLN A 70 -1.48 -0.38 -3.69
C GLN A 70 -0.10 0.10 -4.14
N GLY A 71 0.03 1.41 -4.42
CA GLY A 71 1.32 2.04 -4.63
C GLY A 71 2.13 2.05 -3.33
N ARG A 72 3.45 1.95 -3.46
CA ARG A 72 4.36 2.06 -2.33
C ARG A 72 4.13 3.39 -1.64
N LYS A 73 3.68 3.37 -0.38
CA LYS A 73 3.60 4.59 0.44
C LYS A 73 5.00 5.22 0.50
N PRO A 74 5.14 6.55 0.39
CA PRO A 74 6.43 7.21 0.54
C PRO A 74 7.00 6.86 1.91
N MET A 75 8.17 6.22 1.92
CA MET A 75 8.80 5.73 3.14
C MET A 75 9.34 6.87 4.02
N ILE A 76 9.54 8.05 3.42
CA ILE A 76 9.88 9.31 4.08
C ILE A 76 8.74 10.31 3.83
N PRO A 77 8.05 10.79 4.88
CA PRO A 77 6.94 11.75 4.74
C PRO A 77 7.33 13.07 4.07
N PHE A 78 8.60 13.47 4.18
CA PHE A 78 9.16 14.72 3.66
C PHE A 78 10.10 14.51 2.45
N ALA A 79 9.84 13.47 1.63
CA ALA A 79 10.67 13.19 0.46
C ALA A 79 10.80 14.39 -0.50
N ALA A 80 9.76 15.22 -0.61
CA ALA A 80 9.77 16.44 -1.42
C ALA A 80 10.81 17.46 -0.91
N ASP A 81 10.82 17.74 0.41
CA ASP A 81 11.80 18.66 1.03
C ASP A 81 13.24 18.16 0.83
N LEU A 82 13.43 16.84 0.94
CA LEU A 82 14.74 16.22 0.73
C LEU A 82 15.22 16.40 -0.72
N LEU A 83 14.32 16.20 -1.69
CA LEU A 83 14.63 16.43 -3.11
C LEU A 83 14.91 17.90 -3.41
N TYR A 84 14.19 18.83 -2.76
CA TYR A 84 14.46 20.26 -2.87
C TYR A 84 15.88 20.59 -2.39
N TYR A 85 16.25 20.12 -1.20
CA TYR A 85 17.60 20.27 -0.66
C TYR A 85 18.68 19.69 -1.59
N MET A 86 18.42 18.51 -2.19
CA MET A 86 19.34 17.90 -3.16
C MET A 86 19.52 18.76 -4.40
N ARG A 87 18.43 19.32 -4.95
CA ARG A 87 18.49 20.22 -6.12
C ARG A 87 19.25 21.49 -5.78
N GLU A 88 18.92 22.14 -4.68
CA GLU A 88 19.58 23.36 -4.22
C GLU A 88 21.11 23.16 -4.06
N ARG A 89 21.52 22.05 -3.47
CA ARG A 89 22.95 21.71 -3.32
C ARG A 89 23.64 21.49 -4.67
N ARG A 90 22.98 20.80 -5.61
CA ARG A 90 23.51 20.61 -6.97
C ARG A 90 23.61 21.92 -7.75
N SER A 91 22.61 22.79 -7.65
CA SER A 91 22.65 24.13 -8.27
C SER A 91 23.82 24.98 -7.76
N ASN A 92 24.23 24.75 -6.51
CA ASN A 92 25.40 25.38 -5.91
C ASN A 92 26.73 24.64 -6.20
N ASN A 93 26.77 23.72 -7.18
CA ASN A 93 27.90 22.85 -7.51
C ASN A 93 28.45 22.04 -6.31
N LYS A 94 27.62 21.75 -5.30
CA LYS A 94 28.01 20.93 -4.15
C LYS A 94 27.61 19.48 -4.37
N TYR A 95 28.56 18.56 -4.16
CA TYR A 95 28.31 17.14 -4.22
C TYR A 95 27.32 16.69 -3.12
N VAL A 96 26.39 15.80 -3.47
CA VAL A 96 25.41 15.23 -2.54
C VAL A 96 25.82 13.79 -2.19
N ARG A 97 25.97 13.52 -0.90
CA ARG A 97 26.21 12.18 -0.32
C ARG A 97 25.13 11.90 0.72
N VAL A 98 24.89 10.61 1.00
CA VAL A 98 23.96 10.16 2.05
C VAL A 98 24.23 10.86 3.38
N PHE A 99 25.51 11.05 3.73
CA PHE A 99 25.90 11.81 4.92
C PHE A 99 25.23 13.18 5.03
N HIS A 100 25.16 13.94 3.94
CA HIS A 100 24.53 15.27 3.94
C HIS A 100 23.01 15.19 4.07
N LEU A 101 22.39 14.16 3.48
CA LEU A 101 20.97 13.90 3.65
C LEU A 101 20.65 13.55 5.11
N MET A 102 21.47 12.69 5.74
CA MET A 102 21.35 12.36 7.16
C MET A 102 21.54 13.59 8.04
N GLN A 103 22.53 14.45 7.76
CA GLN A 103 22.73 15.70 8.49
C GLN A 103 21.55 16.66 8.32
N TRP A 104 21.01 16.79 7.10
CA TRP A 104 19.84 17.62 6.86
C TRP A 104 18.62 17.13 7.63
N ILE A 105 18.37 15.81 7.62
CA ILE A 105 17.28 15.18 8.39
C ILE A 105 17.48 15.42 9.89
N ARG A 106 18.69 15.22 10.40
CA ARG A 106 18.99 15.44 11.83
C ARG A 106 18.73 16.89 12.26
N ARG A 107 18.94 17.87 11.38
CA ARG A 107 18.72 19.30 11.66
C ARG A 107 17.26 19.73 11.53
N HIS A 108 16.54 19.25 10.52
CA HIS A 108 15.21 19.79 10.16
C HIS A 108 14.05 18.87 10.52
N LYS A 109 14.31 17.57 10.71
CA LYS A 109 13.30 16.53 10.95
C LYS A 109 13.74 15.62 12.10
N ASN A 110 14.30 16.21 13.16
CA ASN A 110 14.88 15.48 14.29
C ASN A 110 13.83 14.61 15.00
N ASP A 111 12.65 15.17 15.28
CA ASP A 111 11.56 14.43 15.93
C ASP A 111 11.18 13.17 15.15
N TRP A 112 11.11 13.28 13.82
CA TRP A 112 10.87 12.14 12.95
C TRP A 112 12.03 11.14 12.98
N LEU A 113 13.28 11.61 12.99
CA LEU A 113 14.47 10.76 13.06
C LEU A 113 14.49 9.95 14.36
N VAL A 114 14.23 10.59 15.51
CA VAL A 114 14.17 9.96 16.82
C VAL A 114 13.07 8.90 16.85
N ALA A 115 11.85 9.25 16.42
CA ALA A 115 10.73 8.31 16.33
C ALA A 115 11.02 7.14 15.37
N TYR A 116 11.67 7.43 14.23
CA TYR A 116 12.04 6.42 13.23
C TYR A 116 13.04 5.40 13.79
N ILE A 117 14.07 5.87 14.51
CA ILE A 117 15.08 5.01 15.12
C ILE A 117 14.49 4.21 16.29
N ALA A 118 13.69 4.84 17.15
CA ALA A 118 13.03 4.18 18.28
C ALA A 118 12.11 3.02 17.86
N ALA A 119 11.56 3.07 16.64
CA ALA A 119 10.74 2.00 16.08
C ALA A 119 11.56 0.80 15.54
N LYS A 120 12.89 0.81 15.66
CA LYS A 120 13.79 -0.25 15.15
C LYS A 120 14.36 -1.08 16.28
N LYS A 121 14.92 -2.24 15.92
CA LYS A 121 15.45 -3.22 16.87
C LYS A 121 16.61 -2.65 17.72
N SER A 122 17.45 -1.82 17.11
CA SER A 122 18.54 -1.11 17.78
C SER A 122 18.82 0.19 17.04
N GLU A 123 19.52 1.11 17.71
CA GLU A 123 19.93 2.39 17.14
C GLU A 123 20.83 2.21 15.90
N GLU A 124 21.81 1.29 15.98
CA GLU A 124 22.69 0.92 14.88
C GLU A 124 21.90 0.43 13.64
N VAL A 125 20.95 -0.49 13.86
CA VAL A 125 20.07 -0.99 12.80
C VAL A 125 19.18 0.14 12.26
N GLY A 126 18.78 1.09 13.10
CA GLY A 126 18.00 2.25 12.69
C GLY A 126 18.77 3.17 11.76
N PHE A 127 20.01 3.51 12.10
CA PHE A 127 20.86 4.34 11.26
C PHE A 127 21.28 3.63 9.97
N GLU A 128 21.61 2.35 9.99
CA GLU A 128 21.94 1.62 8.76
C GLU A 128 20.70 1.49 7.86
N SER A 129 19.52 1.25 8.44
CA SER A 129 18.26 1.25 7.70
C SER A 129 17.98 2.61 7.06
N LEU A 130 18.22 3.71 7.78
CA LEU A 130 18.10 5.07 7.23
C LEU A 130 19.12 5.33 6.13
N ARG A 131 20.36 4.89 6.28
CA ARG A 131 21.41 5.01 5.26
C ARG A 131 20.99 4.30 3.96
N CYS A 132 20.55 3.04 4.08
CA CYS A 132 20.04 2.24 2.96
C CYS A 132 18.82 2.87 2.26
N LEU A 133 17.96 3.53 3.02
CA LEU A 133 16.80 4.26 2.52
C LEU A 133 17.22 5.46 1.68
N LEU A 134 18.18 6.24 2.16
CA LEU A 134 18.66 7.46 1.52
C LEU A 134 19.51 7.20 0.27
N LEU A 135 20.12 6.02 0.15
CA LEU A 135 20.81 5.58 -1.07
C LEU A 135 19.88 5.41 -2.28
N ARG A 136 18.56 5.44 -2.09
CA ARG A 136 17.57 5.29 -3.17
C ARG A 136 17.14 6.62 -3.79
N PHE A 137 17.67 7.75 -3.30
CA PHE A 137 17.42 9.10 -3.81
C PHE A 137 18.56 9.55 -4.72
#